data_AF-A0A6M0C544-F1
#
_entry.id   AF-A0A6M0C544-F1
#
_cell.length_a   1.000
_cell.length_b   1.000
_cell.length_c   1.000
_cell.angle_alpha   90.00
_cell.angle_beta   90.00
_cell.angle_gamma   90.00
#
_symmetry.space_group_name_H-M   'P 1'
#
loop_
_entity.id
_entity.type
_entity.pdbx_description
1 polymer ?
#
loop_
_entity_poly.entity_id
_entity_poly.type
_entity_poly.pdbx_seq_one_letter_code
_entity_poly.pdbx_strand_id
1 'polypeptide(L)'
;MNTATWNSQSWWAYLQLMRPANIITAHADILVGYAASGATDPYRLGWLLLATTGLYGDGVVFNDVFDAELDAIERPERPIPSDRASR
;
A
#
# COMPACT_ATOMS: atom_id res chain seq x y z
N MET A 1 17.09 18.90 -18.59
CA MET A 1 15.75 18.48 -19.05
C MET A 1 15.68 16.97 -18.92
N ASN A 2 15.24 16.45 -17.77
CA ASN A 2 15.01 15.01 -17.60
C ASN A 2 13.52 14.79 -17.80
N THR A 3 13.14 14.39 -19.01
CA THR A 3 11.77 13.97 -19.29
C THR A 3 11.55 12.66 -18.55
N ALA A 4 10.90 12.73 -17.38
CA ALA A 4 10.35 11.57 -16.70
C ALA A 4 9.36 10.92 -17.66
N THR A 5 9.82 9.92 -18.41
CA THR A 5 8.95 9.02 -19.14
C THR A 5 8.23 8.20 -18.08
N TRP A 6 7.02 8.62 -17.73
CA TRP A 6 6.08 7.85 -16.91
C TRP A 6 5.80 6.54 -17.66
N ASN A 7 6.65 5.56 -17.43
CA ASN A 7 6.50 4.24 -18.00
C ASN A 7 5.36 3.56 -17.23
N SER A 8 4.53 2.77 -17.92
CA SER A 8 3.47 2.01 -17.24
C SER A 8 4.02 1.06 -16.15
N GLN A 9 5.31 0.71 -16.27
CA GLN A 9 6.05 -0.03 -15.26
C GLN A 9 6.10 0.67 -13.89
N SER A 10 6.21 2.00 -13.86
CA SER A 10 6.50 2.76 -12.65
C SER A 10 5.27 2.92 -11.76
N TRP A 11 4.09 3.21 -12.33
CA TRP A 11 2.85 3.30 -11.53
C TRP A 11 2.47 1.92 -10.94
N TRP A 12 2.69 0.85 -11.69
CA TRP A 12 2.45 -0.51 -11.22
C TRP A 12 3.42 -0.90 -10.11
N ALA A 13 4.66 -0.42 -10.15
CA ALA A 13 5.63 -0.61 -9.08
C ALA A 13 5.19 0.07 -7.77
N TYR A 14 4.68 1.29 -7.83
CA TYR A 14 4.12 1.96 -6.64
C TYR A 14 2.89 1.24 -6.08
N LEU A 15 2.00 0.73 -6.93
CA LEU A 15 0.89 -0.09 -6.45
C LEU A 15 1.34 -1.43 -5.86
N GLN A 16 2.40 -2.05 -6.39
CA GLN A 16 2.96 -3.27 -5.81
C GLN A 16 3.47 -3.03 -4.39
N LEU A 17 4.11 -1.89 -4.13
CA LEU A 17 4.58 -1.52 -2.79
C LEU A 17 3.42 -1.43 -1.78
N MET A 18 2.26 -0.94 -2.21
CA MET A 18 1.07 -0.86 -1.34
C MET A 18 0.44 -2.21 -0.98
N ARG A 19 0.86 -3.32 -1.63
CA ARG A 19 0.32 -4.68 -1.42
C ARG A 19 -1.22 -4.71 -1.39
N PRO A 20 -1.90 -4.42 -2.52
CA PRO A 20 -3.34 -4.17 -2.56
C PRO A 20 -4.20 -5.34 -2.08
N ALA A 21 -3.70 -6.58 -2.22
CA ALA A 21 -4.37 -7.76 -1.69
C ALA A 21 -4.57 -7.67 -0.16
N ASN A 22 -3.55 -7.19 0.56
CA ASN A 22 -3.62 -7.05 2.01
C ASN A 22 -4.54 -5.90 2.45
N ILE A 23 -4.62 -4.84 1.64
CA ILE A 23 -5.57 -3.75 1.86
C ILE A 23 -7.00 -4.28 1.83
N ILE A 24 -7.33 -5.17 0.88
CA ILE A 24 -8.66 -5.80 0.79
C ILE A 24 -8.97 -6.61 2.06
N THR A 25 -8.00 -7.39 2.56
CA THR A 25 -8.15 -8.13 3.82
C THR A 25 -8.42 -7.17 4.99
N ALA A 26 -7.67 -6.08 5.11
CA ALA A 26 -7.90 -5.07 6.14
C ALA A 26 -9.31 -4.44 6.03
N HIS A 27 -9.82 -4.23 4.82
CA HIS A 27 -11.21 -3.74 4.64
C HIS A 27 -12.23 -4.76 5.16
N ALA A 28 -12.01 -6.06 4.94
CA ALA A 28 -12.92 -7.09 5.44
C ALA A 28 -12.99 -7.08 6.98
N ASP A 29 -11.85 -6.96 7.66
CA ASP A 29 -11.78 -6.87 9.12
C ASP A 29 -12.54 -5.64 9.65
N ILE A 30 -12.37 -4.50 8.98
CA ILE A 30 -13.09 -3.26 9.30
C ILE A 30 -14.58 -3.40 9.08
N LEU A 31 -15.02 -4.02 7.98
CA LEU A 31 -16.45 -4.24 7.69
C LEU A 31 -17.09 -5.13 8.77
N VAL A 32 -16.40 -6.19 9.19
CA VAL A 32 -16.86 -7.05 10.28
C VAL A 32 -16.94 -6.27 11.60
N GLY A 33 -15.91 -5.52 11.96
CA GLY A 33 -15.91 -4.69 13.17
C GLY A 33 -16.99 -3.61 13.16
N TYR A 34 -17.19 -2.97 12.00
CA TYR A 34 -18.24 -1.99 11.80
C TYR A 34 -19.63 -2.59 11.99
N ALA A 35 -19.90 -3.74 11.36
CA ALA A 35 -21.16 -4.46 11.52
C ALA A 35 -21.39 -4.91 12.97
N ALA A 36 -20.35 -5.43 13.64
CA ALA A 36 -20.42 -5.87 15.03
C ALA A 36 -20.66 -4.72 16.02
N SER A 37 -20.21 -3.50 15.69
CA SER A 37 -20.44 -2.32 16.54
C SER A 37 -21.90 -1.83 16.56
N GLY A 38 -22.74 -2.31 15.64
CA GLY A 38 -24.11 -1.82 15.46
C GLY A 38 -24.20 -0.45 14.79
N ALA A 39 -23.09 0.10 14.29
CA ALA A 39 -23.08 1.35 13.54
C ALA A 39 -23.78 1.20 12.19
N THR A 40 -24.53 2.22 11.78
CA THR A 40 -25.33 2.22 10.55
C THR A 40 -25.04 3.39 9.62
N ASP A 41 -24.22 4.36 10.06
CA ASP A 41 -23.83 5.55 9.28
C ASP A 41 -22.81 5.22 8.15
N PRO A 42 -23.26 5.16 6.88
CA PRO A 42 -22.38 4.78 5.77
C PRO A 42 -21.27 5.80 5.53
N TYR A 43 -21.43 7.06 5.95
CA TYR A 43 -20.37 8.07 5.80
C TYR A 43 -19.18 7.75 6.71
N ARG A 44 -19.44 7.31 7.95
CA ARG A 44 -18.37 6.87 8.87
C ARG A 44 -17.66 5.64 8.34
N LEU A 45 -18.40 4.68 7.77
CA LEU A 45 -17.79 3.51 7.14
C LEU A 45 -16.87 3.91 5.99
N GLY A 46 -17.31 4.83 5.12
CA GLY A 46 -16.49 5.35 4.03
C GLY A 46 -15.17 5.96 4.52
N TRP A 47 -15.23 6.79 5.57
CA TRP A 47 -14.03 7.35 6.19
C TRP A 47 -13.13 6.29 6.85
N LEU A 48 -13.71 5.27 7.48
CA LEU A 48 -12.95 4.18 8.09
C LEU A 48 -12.17 3.37 7.05
N LEU A 49 -12.79 3.04 5.93
CA LEU A 49 -12.15 2.31 4.84
C LEU A 49 -11.03 3.14 4.19
N LEU A 50 -11.27 4.43 3.97
CA LEU A 50 -10.25 5.35 3.46
C LEU A 50 -9.06 5.47 4.42
N ALA A 51 -9.32 5.69 5.71
CA ALA A 51 -8.29 5.77 6.75
C ALA A 51 -7.49 4.46 6.84
N THR A 52 -8.15 3.32 6.76
CA THR A 52 -7.52 1.99 6.79
C THR A 52 -6.63 1.77 5.58
N THR A 53 -7.08 2.18 4.39
CA THR A 53 -6.25 2.14 3.17
C THR A 53 -4.97 2.95 3.35
N GLY A 54 -5.08 4.16 3.88
CA GLY A 54 -3.95 5.05 4.13
C GLY A 54 -2.98 4.47 5.17
N LEU A 55 -3.49 4.08 6.34
CA LEU A 55 -2.67 3.55 7.43
C LEU A 55 -1.96 2.24 7.07
N TYR A 56 -2.67 1.31 6.42
CA TYR A 56 -2.07 0.05 6.01
C TYR A 56 -1.08 0.23 4.87
N GLY A 57 -1.49 0.99 3.84
CA GLY A 57 -0.64 1.27 2.68
C GLY A 57 0.64 1.99 3.06
N ASP A 58 0.54 3.05 3.87
CA ASP A 58 1.69 3.82 4.37
C ASP A 58 2.63 2.93 5.19
N GLY A 59 2.11 2.17 6.15
CA GLY A 59 2.95 1.30 6.98
C GLY A 59 3.72 0.26 6.17
N VAL A 60 3.12 -0.32 5.13
CA VAL A 60 3.80 -1.28 4.26
C VAL A 60 4.85 -0.60 3.38
N VAL A 61 4.52 0.53 2.75
CA VAL A 61 5.46 1.27 1.91
C VAL A 61 6.65 1.76 2.74
N PHE A 62 6.39 2.26 3.95
CA PHE A 62 7.42 2.69 4.88
C PHE A 62 8.36 1.52 5.21
N ASN A 63 7.84 0.35 5.56
CA ASN A 63 8.67 -0.84 5.80
C ASN A 63 9.57 -1.15 4.59
N ASP A 64 9.03 -1.17 3.37
CA ASP A 64 9.82 -1.42 2.16
C ASP A 64 10.91 -0.34 1.92
N VAL A 65 10.68 0.92 2.34
CA VAL A 65 11.67 2.02 2.26
C VAL A 65 12.81 1.87 3.27
N PHE A 66 12.52 1.43 4.51
CA PHE A 66 13.55 1.19 5.52
C PHE A 66 14.32 -0.11 5.26
N ASP A 67 13.64 -1.13 4.74
CA ASP A 67 14.23 -2.43 4.43
C ASP A 67 14.94 -2.46 3.07
N ALA A 68 14.96 -1.37 2.30
CA ALA A 68 15.51 -1.31 0.94
C ALA A 68 16.94 -1.88 0.81
N GLU A 69 17.81 -1.67 1.80
CA GLU A 69 19.19 -2.19 1.79
C GLU A 69 19.24 -3.71 2.03
N LEU A 70 18.39 -4.21 2.94
CA LEU A 70 18.28 -5.64 3.22
C LEU A 70 17.61 -6.38 2.05
N ASP A 71 16.54 -5.78 1.51
CA ASP A 71 15.80 -6.28 0.35
C ASP A 71 16.68 -6.36 -0.89
N ALA A 72 17.67 -5.47 -1.06
CA ALA A 72 18.63 -5.57 -2.16
C ALA A 72 19.49 -6.85 -2.10
N ILE A 73 19.71 -7.41 -0.91
CA ILE A 73 20.47 -8.64 -0.70
C ILE A 73 19.56 -9.86 -0.76
N GLU A 74 18.42 -9.83 -0.05
CA GLU A 74 17.56 -11.00 0.11
C GLU A 74 16.53 -11.17 -1.02
N ARG A 75 16.07 -10.07 -1.62
CA ARG A 75 14.96 -10.03 -2.60
C ARG A 75 15.16 -8.92 -3.64
N PRO A 76 16.22 -9.01 -4.48
CA PRO A 76 16.59 -7.96 -5.44
C PRO A 76 15.49 -7.66 -6.47
N GLU A 77 14.51 -8.56 -6.64
CA GLU A 77 13.35 -8.35 -7.51
C GLU A 77 12.34 -7.31 -7.01
N ARG A 78 12.44 -6.87 -5.74
CA ARG A 78 11.50 -5.89 -5.15
C ARG A 78 11.56 -4.51 -5.82
N PRO A 79 10.48 -3.72 -5.79
CA PRO A 79 10.38 -2.50 -6.59
C PRO A 79 11.45 -1.43 -6.31
N ILE A 80 11.85 -1.23 -5.05
CA ILE A 80 12.86 -0.22 -4.67
C ILE A 80 14.28 -0.66 -5.07
N PRO A 81 14.77 -1.88 -4.70
CA PRO A 81 16.10 -2.34 -5.13
C PRO A 81 16.25 -2.55 -6.64
N SER A 82 15.16 -2.82 -7.36
CA SER A 82 15.17 -3.04 -8.81
C SER A 82 15.03 -1.76 -9.65
N ASP A 83 15.14 -0.57 -9.03
CA ASP A 83 14.98 0.75 -9.66
C ASP A 83 13.61 0.97 -10.35
N ARG A 84 12.62 0.11 -10.08
CA ARG A 84 11.26 0.24 -10.65
C ARG A 84 10.45 1.31 -9.93
N ALA A 85 10.77 1.57 -8.67
CA ALA A 85 10.22 2.66 -7.85
C ALA A 85 11.39 3.40 -7.19
N SER A 86 11.29 4.74 -7.09
CA SER A 86 12.26 5.49 -6.28
C SER A 86 11.99 5.24 -4.81
N ARG A 87 13.05 5.26 -4.01
CA ARG A 87 12.98 5.32 -2.56
C ARG A 87 12.40 6.66 -2.09
#